data_AF-A0A0D0QXK7-F1
#
_entry.id   AF-A0A0D0QXK7-F1
#
_cell.length_a   1.000
_cell.length_b   1.000
_cell.length_c   1.000
_cell.angle_alpha   90.00
_cell.angle_beta   90.00
_cell.angle_gamma   90.00
#
_symmetry.space_group_name_H-M   'P 1'
#
loop_
_entity.id
_entity.type
_entity.pdbx_description
1 polymer ?
#
loop_
_entity_poly.entity_id
_entity_poly.type
_entity_poly.pdbx_seq_one_letter_code
_entity_poly.pdbx_strand_id
1 'polypeptide(L)'
;MMNYIALYVSNAVIRSVLSDQGFKSEKIHPSASLRSEFLQSLTDYSTLHYGIIISLIAAVVMWFLLEKTTTGYELRAVGFNQHASHYAGMNVNRNIILAMVISGAFAGIAGAMEGLGTFENVSVKAGFTGVGFDGIAVALLGGNNAFGIILAAILFGALKVGALEMPSAADVPTELVDIVIALIIFFVASSYLIRLVLTRFKKEGK
;
A
#
# COMPACT_ATOMS: atom_id res chain seq x y z
N MET A 1 1.48 17.03 -8.13
CA MET A 1 1.69 18.33 -7.44
C MET A 1 1.37 18.26 -5.94
N MET A 2 0.23 17.69 -5.51
CA MET A 2 -0.09 17.58 -4.06
C MET A 2 0.86 16.67 -3.27
N ASN A 3 1.47 15.66 -3.89
CA ASN A 3 2.43 14.78 -3.20
C ASN A 3 3.64 15.54 -2.62
N TYR A 4 4.16 16.52 -3.34
CA TYR A 4 5.28 17.35 -2.87
C TYR A 4 4.83 18.30 -1.75
N ILE A 5 3.62 18.88 -1.87
CA ILE A 5 3.05 19.69 -0.80
C ILE A 5 2.92 18.85 0.47
N ALA A 6 2.36 17.64 0.38
CA ALA A 6 2.24 16.72 1.51
C ALA A 6 3.60 16.34 2.11
N LEU A 7 4.62 16.08 1.28
CA LEU A 7 5.98 15.80 1.72
C LEU A 7 6.59 16.96 2.50
N TYR A 8 6.52 18.18 1.96
CA TYR A 8 7.10 19.36 2.62
C TYR A 8 6.32 19.77 3.87
N VAL A 9 4.98 19.64 3.87
CA VAL A 9 4.15 19.87 5.06
C VAL A 9 4.49 18.84 6.15
N SER A 10 4.60 17.55 5.80
CA SER A 10 5.00 16.51 6.75
C SER A 10 6.40 16.78 7.31
N ASN A 11 7.37 17.12 6.46
CA ASN A 11 8.72 17.48 6.87
C ASN A 11 8.73 18.73 7.78
N ALA A 12 7.88 19.72 7.51
CA ALA A 12 7.74 20.90 8.35
C ALA A 12 7.20 20.53 9.74
N VAL A 13 6.17 19.68 9.82
CA VAL A 13 5.62 19.19 11.09
C VAL A 13 6.65 18.38 11.87
N ILE A 14 7.43 17.50 11.19
CA ILE A 14 8.49 16.72 11.85
C ILE A 14 9.54 17.64 12.45
N ARG A 15 9.96 18.68 11.73
CA ARG A 15 10.99 19.63 12.16
C ARG A 15 10.54 20.63 13.23
N SER A 16 9.25 20.94 13.31
CA SER A 16 8.73 21.94 14.24
C SER A 16 8.11 21.33 15.49
N VAL A 17 7.53 20.13 15.41
CA VAL A 17 6.79 19.50 16.51
C VAL A 17 7.49 18.27 17.08
N LEU A 18 8.13 17.44 16.24
CA LEU A 18 8.67 16.14 16.66
C LEU A 18 10.19 16.11 16.87
N SER A 19 10.89 17.13 16.40
CA SER A 19 12.35 17.23 16.48
C SER A 19 12.67 18.67 16.79
N ASP A 20 13.57 18.95 17.74
CA ASP A 20 14.08 20.30 18.04
C ASP A 20 14.94 20.81 16.88
N GLN A 21 14.31 21.04 15.72
CA GLN A 21 14.91 21.37 14.41
C GLN A 21 15.88 20.31 13.83
N GLY A 22 15.90 19.11 14.40
CA GLY A 22 16.69 17.99 13.89
C GLY A 22 16.10 17.36 12.61
N PHE A 23 16.88 16.45 12.01
CA PHE A 23 16.46 15.69 10.82
C PHE A 23 15.69 14.40 11.16
N LYS A 24 15.62 14.04 12.45
CA LYS A 24 14.96 12.84 12.97
C LYS A 24 14.31 13.13 14.32
N SER A 25 13.14 12.54 14.59
CA SER A 25 12.56 12.56 15.93
C SER A 25 13.44 11.83 16.93
N GLU A 26 13.20 12.07 18.21
CA GLU A 26 13.72 11.18 19.25
C GLU A 26 13.26 9.73 19.01
N LYS A 27 14.02 8.79 19.55
CA LYS A 27 13.64 7.38 19.51
C LYS A 27 12.35 7.20 20.29
N ILE A 28 11.44 6.45 19.69
CA ILE A 28 10.15 6.14 20.29
C ILE A 28 10.38 5.34 21.58
N HIS A 29 9.65 5.71 22.63
CA HIS A 29 9.77 5.05 23.92
C HIS A 29 9.45 3.54 23.78
N PRO A 30 10.19 2.63 24.44
CA PRO A 30 10.01 1.18 24.27
C PRO A 30 8.57 0.69 24.48
N SER A 31 7.81 1.35 25.37
CA SER A 31 6.40 1.02 25.63
C SER A 31 5.43 1.37 24.51
N ALA A 32 5.84 2.25 23.58
CA ALA A 32 5.05 2.68 22.43
C ALA A 32 5.52 2.03 21.12
N SER A 33 6.59 1.23 21.16
CA SER A 33 7.10 0.51 20.01
C SER A 33 6.15 -0.65 19.63
N LEU A 34 5.91 -0.83 18.34
CA LEU A 34 5.18 -1.99 17.83
C LEU A 34 6.05 -3.26 17.78
N ARG A 35 7.36 -3.12 18.01
CA ARG A 35 8.30 -4.24 18.06
C ARG A 35 8.03 -5.12 19.26
N SER A 36 8.19 -6.43 19.06
CA SER A 36 8.02 -7.41 20.12
C SER A 36 9.21 -8.36 20.15
N GLU A 37 9.73 -8.58 21.36
CA GLU A 37 10.79 -9.55 21.61
C GLU A 37 10.39 -10.98 21.19
N PHE A 38 9.10 -11.32 21.29
CA PHE A 38 8.58 -12.61 20.85
C PHE A 38 8.69 -12.78 19.33
N LEU A 39 8.29 -11.77 18.55
CA LEU A 39 8.36 -11.83 17.09
C LEU A 39 9.80 -11.77 16.58
N GLN A 40 10.64 -10.96 17.23
CA GLN A 40 12.06 -10.85 16.91
C GLN A 40 12.81 -12.16 17.18
N SER A 41 12.56 -12.81 18.32
CA SER A 41 13.23 -14.08 18.65
C SER A 41 12.84 -15.23 17.71
N LEU A 42 11.66 -15.16 17.10
CA LEU A 42 11.19 -16.14 16.11
C LEU A 42 11.71 -15.90 14.69
N THR A 43 12.29 -14.72 14.42
CA THR A 43 12.74 -14.30 13.08
C THR A 43 14.17 -13.78 13.06
N ASP A 44 15.05 -14.38 13.87
CA ASP A 44 16.48 -14.04 13.95
C ASP A 44 16.74 -12.53 14.14
N TYR A 45 15.96 -11.89 15.02
CA TYR A 45 16.02 -10.44 15.32
C TYR A 45 15.72 -9.51 14.13
N SER A 46 14.88 -9.96 13.19
CA SER A 46 14.38 -9.13 12.09
C SER A 46 13.56 -7.92 12.57
N THR A 47 13.34 -6.94 11.69
CA THR A 47 12.50 -5.76 11.92
C THR A 47 11.00 -6.08 12.01
N LEU A 48 10.62 -7.35 12.25
CA LEU A 48 9.24 -7.79 12.37
C LEU A 48 8.56 -7.17 13.60
N HIS A 49 7.35 -6.68 13.41
CA HIS A 49 6.57 -6.02 14.47
C HIS A 49 5.08 -6.38 14.36
N TYR A 50 4.30 -6.05 15.39
CA TYR A 50 2.86 -6.34 15.43
C TYR A 50 2.01 -5.63 14.36
N GLY A 51 2.65 -4.80 13.52
CA GLY A 51 2.00 -4.17 12.37
C GLY A 51 1.47 -5.18 11.36
N ILE A 52 2.03 -6.39 11.30
CA ILE A 52 1.47 -7.46 10.45
C ILE A 52 0.06 -7.83 10.89
N ILE A 53 -0.18 -7.96 12.20
CA ILE A 53 -1.50 -8.28 12.74
C ILE A 53 -2.47 -7.13 12.43
N ILE A 54 -2.05 -5.89 12.63
CA ILE A 54 -2.84 -4.71 12.31
C ILE A 54 -3.18 -4.68 10.82
N SER A 55 -2.22 -4.99 9.94
CA SER A 55 -2.42 -5.01 8.49
C SER A 55 -3.40 -6.12 8.05
N LEU A 56 -3.37 -7.28 8.71
CA LEU A 56 -4.30 -8.37 8.43
C LEU A 56 -5.72 -8.01 8.89
N ILE A 57 -5.86 -7.43 10.08
CA ILE A 57 -7.15 -6.92 10.58
C ILE A 57 -7.69 -5.85 9.63
N ALA A 58 -6.84 -4.91 9.21
CA ALA A 58 -7.18 -3.87 8.24
C ALA A 58 -7.71 -4.47 6.91
N ALA A 59 -7.06 -5.50 6.39
CA ALA A 59 -7.50 -6.19 5.18
C ALA A 59 -8.86 -6.88 5.36
N VAL A 60 -9.09 -7.54 6.51
CA VAL A 60 -10.38 -8.18 6.85
C VAL A 60 -11.49 -7.14 7.02
N VAL A 61 -11.21 -6.02 7.67
CA VAL A 61 -12.16 -4.91 7.83
C VAL A 61 -12.55 -4.35 6.46
N MET A 62 -11.60 -4.15 5.55
CA MET A 62 -11.92 -3.67 4.20
C MET A 62 -12.68 -4.68 3.37
N TRP A 63 -12.32 -5.97 3.47
CA TRP A 63 -13.07 -7.04 2.84
C TRP A 63 -14.53 -7.04 3.30
N PHE A 64 -14.75 -6.98 4.62
CA PHE A 64 -16.09 -6.92 5.19
C PHE A 64 -16.86 -5.68 4.72
N LEU A 65 -16.21 -4.51 4.73
CA LEU A 65 -16.81 -3.27 4.24
C LEU A 65 -17.23 -3.41 2.77
N LEU A 66 -16.37 -3.91 1.89
CA LEU A 66 -16.67 -4.01 0.46
C LEU A 66 -17.68 -5.10 0.09
N GLU A 67 -17.67 -6.24 0.77
CA GLU A 67 -18.50 -7.39 0.41
C GLU A 67 -19.78 -7.53 1.21
N LYS A 68 -19.81 -7.03 2.45
CA LYS A 68 -20.94 -7.27 3.38
C LYS A 68 -21.76 -6.03 3.67
N THR A 69 -21.34 -4.83 3.26
CA THR A 69 -22.06 -3.59 3.56
C THR A 69 -22.65 -2.92 2.33
N THR A 70 -23.73 -2.17 2.54
CA THR A 70 -24.39 -1.37 1.49
C THR A 70 -23.49 -0.24 0.99
N THR A 71 -22.73 0.40 1.88
CA THR A 71 -21.75 1.42 1.51
C THR A 71 -20.64 0.86 0.62
N GLY A 72 -20.18 -0.37 0.89
CA GLY A 72 -19.24 -1.08 0.02
C GLY A 72 -19.80 -1.36 -1.38
N TYR A 73 -21.07 -1.74 -1.46
CA TYR A 73 -21.75 -1.92 -2.75
C TYR A 73 -21.81 -0.62 -3.55
N GLU A 74 -22.21 0.49 -2.92
CA GLU A 74 -22.27 1.77 -3.60
C GLU A 74 -20.88 2.29 -4.00
N LEU A 75 -19.85 2.10 -3.17
CA LEU A 75 -18.46 2.42 -3.50
C LEU A 75 -18.01 1.69 -4.77
N ARG A 76 -18.29 0.37 -4.86
CA ARG A 76 -17.94 -0.44 -6.03
C ARG A 76 -18.73 0.00 -7.27
N ALA A 77 -20.03 0.23 -7.11
CA ALA A 77 -20.89 0.66 -8.22
C ALA A 77 -20.43 1.99 -8.82
N VAL A 78 -20.13 2.98 -7.97
CA VAL A 78 -19.61 4.29 -8.39
C VAL A 78 -18.26 4.14 -9.10
N GLY A 79 -17.39 3.25 -8.62
CA GLY A 79 -16.12 2.93 -9.26
C GLY A 79 -16.25 2.31 -10.66
N PHE A 80 -17.33 1.55 -10.93
CA PHE A 80 -17.59 1.00 -12.26
C PHE A 80 -18.21 2.03 -13.22
N ASN A 81 -19.21 2.78 -12.76
CA ASN A 81 -19.83 3.82 -13.59
C ASN A 81 -20.58 4.87 -12.73
N GLN A 82 -19.97 6.03 -12.57
CA GLN A 82 -20.54 7.16 -11.84
C GLN A 82 -21.93 7.59 -12.34
N HIS A 83 -22.15 7.59 -13.66
CA HIS A 83 -23.41 8.07 -14.24
C HIS A 83 -24.53 7.06 -13.94
N ALA A 84 -24.27 5.77 -14.16
CA ALA A 84 -25.24 4.72 -13.85
C ALA A 84 -25.59 4.69 -12.35
N SER A 85 -24.59 4.86 -11.47
CA SER A 85 -24.82 4.95 -10.03
C SER A 85 -25.66 6.17 -9.64
N HIS A 86 -25.43 7.32 -10.27
CA HIS A 86 -26.26 8.51 -10.05
C HIS A 86 -27.71 8.29 -10.52
N TYR A 87 -27.91 7.65 -11.67
CA TYR A 87 -29.25 7.28 -12.15
C TYR A 87 -29.95 6.27 -11.23
N ALA A 88 -29.19 5.37 -10.59
CA ALA A 88 -29.68 4.42 -9.60
C ALA A 88 -29.99 5.05 -8.23
N GLY A 89 -29.83 6.37 -8.06
CA GLY A 89 -30.13 7.10 -6.83
C GLY A 89 -29.00 7.10 -5.79
N MET A 90 -27.80 6.64 -6.14
CA MET A 90 -26.64 6.67 -5.23
C MET A 90 -26.01 8.06 -5.18
N ASN A 91 -25.56 8.47 -3.98
CA ASN A 91 -24.85 9.73 -3.82
C ASN A 91 -23.36 9.57 -4.20
N VAL A 92 -23.05 9.83 -5.47
CA VAL A 92 -21.69 9.71 -6.04
C VAL A 92 -20.68 10.56 -5.26
N ASN A 93 -21.01 11.82 -4.96
CA ASN A 93 -20.09 12.75 -4.27
C ASN A 93 -19.74 12.26 -2.86
N ARG A 94 -20.73 11.78 -2.11
CA ARG A 94 -20.52 11.21 -0.78
C ARG A 94 -19.60 10.00 -0.85
N ASN A 95 -19.77 9.14 -1.85
CA ASN A 95 -18.99 7.92 -1.99
C ASN A 95 -17.55 8.20 -2.40
N ILE A 96 -17.31 9.22 -3.22
CA ILE A 96 -15.95 9.69 -3.55
C ILE A 96 -15.25 10.19 -2.27
N ILE A 97 -15.91 11.04 -1.47
CA ILE A 97 -15.34 11.55 -0.21
C ILE A 97 -15.05 10.39 0.75
N LEU A 98 -16.00 9.46 0.89
CA LEU A 98 -15.86 8.31 1.78
C LEU A 98 -14.68 7.41 1.35
N ALA A 99 -14.50 7.17 0.05
CA ALA A 99 -13.34 6.44 -0.48
C ALA A 99 -12.02 7.14 -0.12
N MET A 100 -11.96 8.46 -0.26
CA MET A 100 -10.76 9.25 0.08
C MET A 100 -10.44 9.21 1.56
N VAL A 101 -11.47 9.31 2.42
CA VAL A 101 -11.30 9.23 3.88
C VAL A 101 -10.80 7.84 4.31
N ILE A 102 -11.38 6.76 3.76
CA ILE A 102 -10.93 5.40 4.03
C ILE A 102 -9.48 5.20 3.59
N SER A 103 -9.13 5.63 2.38
CA SER A 103 -7.76 5.54 1.87
C SER A 103 -6.77 6.32 2.75
N GLY A 104 -7.14 7.54 3.16
CA GLY A 104 -6.33 8.36 4.07
C GLY A 104 -6.14 7.71 5.46
N ALA A 105 -7.18 7.06 6.00
CA ALA A 105 -7.08 6.34 7.26
C ALA A 105 -6.09 5.17 7.18
N PHE A 106 -6.16 4.36 6.12
CA PHE A 106 -5.20 3.26 5.92
C PHE A 106 -3.77 3.77 5.67
N ALA A 107 -3.61 4.85 4.89
CA ALA A 107 -2.31 5.47 4.67
C ALA A 107 -1.70 6.01 5.98
N GLY A 108 -2.53 6.59 6.86
CA GLY A 108 -2.11 7.06 8.18
C GLY A 108 -1.66 5.91 9.09
N ILE A 109 -2.42 4.81 9.12
CA ILE A 109 -2.04 3.60 9.89
C ILE A 109 -0.73 3.01 9.35
N ALA A 110 -0.56 2.94 8.02
CA ALA A 110 0.67 2.46 7.41
C ALA A 110 1.89 3.31 7.80
N GLY A 111 1.77 4.65 7.72
CA GLY A 111 2.83 5.56 8.14
C GLY A 111 3.14 5.47 9.64
N ALA A 112 2.12 5.30 10.48
CA ALA A 112 2.30 5.10 11.92
C ALA A 112 3.06 3.79 12.21
N MET A 113 2.74 2.71 11.49
CA MET A 113 3.45 1.43 11.63
C MET A 113 4.93 1.52 11.20
N GLU A 114 5.23 2.26 10.13
CA GLU A 114 6.60 2.49 9.67
C GLU A 114 7.43 3.26 10.73
N GLY A 115 6.83 4.29 11.34
CA GLY A 115 7.46 5.09 12.40
C GLY A 115 7.62 4.33 13.72
N LEU A 116 6.55 3.71 14.23
CA LEU A 116 6.49 3.02 15.53
C LEU A 116 7.12 1.62 15.53
N GLY A 117 7.26 0.99 14.37
CA GLY A 117 7.72 -0.40 14.27
C GLY A 117 9.07 -0.55 13.59
N THR A 118 9.17 -0.11 12.33
CA THR A 118 10.35 -0.41 11.50
C THR A 118 11.55 0.47 11.88
N PHE A 119 11.36 1.79 11.89
CA PHE A 119 12.46 2.73 12.13
C PHE A 119 12.55 3.20 13.59
N GLU A 120 11.48 3.05 14.38
CA GLU A 120 11.36 3.56 15.76
C GLU A 120 11.66 5.06 15.90
N ASN A 121 11.60 5.78 14.78
CA ASN A 121 11.76 7.22 14.66
C ASN A 121 11.10 7.71 13.38
N VAL A 122 10.75 8.99 13.35
CA VAL A 122 10.25 9.65 12.15
C VAL A 122 11.33 10.60 11.65
N SER A 123 11.84 10.31 10.45
CA SER A 123 12.90 11.09 9.80
C SER A 123 12.33 11.97 8.68
N VAL A 124 12.93 13.15 8.50
CA VAL A 124 12.66 14.01 7.34
C VAL A 124 13.09 13.26 6.08
N LYS A 125 12.18 13.12 5.11
CA LYS A 125 12.47 12.42 3.86
C LYS A 125 12.82 13.43 2.77
N ALA A 126 13.93 13.19 2.06
CA ALA A 126 14.40 14.06 0.97
C ALA A 126 13.53 13.95 -0.30
N GLY A 127 12.78 12.84 -0.44
CA GLY A 127 11.92 12.57 -1.58
C GLY A 127 10.75 11.67 -1.21
N PHE A 128 9.84 11.51 -2.16
CA PHE A 128 8.70 10.61 -2.02
C PHE A 128 9.16 9.15 -2.04
N THR A 129 8.68 8.34 -1.09
CA THR A 129 9.15 6.95 -0.90
C THR A 129 8.67 5.97 -1.96
N GLY A 130 7.65 6.33 -2.73
CA GLY A 130 7.08 5.47 -3.77
C GLY A 130 6.12 4.38 -3.25
N VAL A 131 6.05 4.15 -1.94
CA VAL A 131 5.27 3.06 -1.31
C VAL A 131 3.79 3.08 -1.71
N GLY A 132 3.19 4.26 -1.86
CA GLY A 132 1.80 4.39 -2.33
C GLY A 132 1.60 3.93 -3.78
N PHE A 133 2.60 4.09 -4.66
CA PHE A 133 2.56 3.61 -6.04
C PHE A 133 2.74 2.09 -6.12
N ASP A 134 3.58 1.52 -5.24
CA ASP A 134 3.69 0.06 -5.10
C ASP A 134 2.34 -0.56 -4.72
N GLY A 135 1.55 0.13 -3.89
CA GLY A 135 0.20 -0.29 -3.52
C GLY A 135 -0.74 -0.47 -4.72
N ILE A 136 -0.59 0.33 -5.78
CA ILE A 136 -1.37 0.20 -7.02
C ILE A 136 -1.00 -1.10 -7.74
N ALA A 137 0.30 -1.38 -7.84
CA ALA A 137 0.81 -2.61 -8.44
C ALA A 137 0.33 -3.85 -7.68
N VAL A 138 0.40 -3.81 -6.35
CA VAL A 138 -0.09 -4.89 -5.47
C VAL A 138 -1.60 -5.09 -5.63
N ALA A 139 -2.39 -4.02 -5.73
CA ALA A 139 -3.84 -4.11 -5.93
C ALA A 139 -4.20 -4.75 -7.29
N LEU A 140 -3.43 -4.41 -8.34
CA LEU A 140 -3.59 -5.01 -9.67
C LEU A 140 -3.23 -6.50 -9.67
N LEU A 141 -2.10 -6.88 -9.08
CA LEU A 141 -1.69 -8.28 -8.94
C LEU A 141 -2.68 -9.09 -8.10
N GLY A 142 -3.20 -8.49 -7.02
CA GLY A 142 -4.23 -9.10 -6.18
C GLY A 142 -5.63 -9.14 -6.79
N GLY A 143 -5.84 -8.59 -7.99
CA GLY A 143 -7.13 -8.58 -8.68
C GLY A 143 -8.24 -7.84 -7.94
N ASN A 144 -7.90 -6.81 -7.16
CA ASN A 144 -8.82 -6.08 -6.27
C ASN A 144 -9.58 -6.96 -5.25
N ASN A 145 -9.08 -8.16 -4.94
CA ASN A 145 -9.61 -9.01 -3.88
C ASN A 145 -8.71 -8.91 -2.64
N ALA A 146 -9.30 -8.77 -1.45
CA ALA A 146 -8.57 -8.66 -0.19
C ALA A 146 -7.58 -9.81 0.04
N PHE A 147 -7.95 -11.05 -0.29
CA PHE A 147 -7.05 -12.20 -0.13
C PHE A 147 -5.89 -12.16 -1.13
N GLY A 148 -6.18 -11.79 -2.38
CA GLY A 148 -5.16 -11.63 -3.42
C GLY A 148 -4.17 -10.51 -3.09
N ILE A 149 -4.64 -9.40 -2.51
CA ILE A 149 -3.81 -8.27 -2.07
C ILE A 149 -2.83 -8.70 -0.98
N ILE A 150 -3.27 -9.53 -0.01
CA ILE A 150 -2.38 -10.02 1.05
C ILE A 150 -1.22 -10.85 0.45
N LEU A 151 -1.54 -11.80 -0.43
CA LEU A 151 -0.53 -12.63 -1.09
C LEU A 151 0.42 -11.80 -1.97
N ALA A 152 -0.14 -10.86 -2.74
CA ALA A 152 0.63 -9.95 -3.58
C ALA A 152 1.57 -9.05 -2.74
N ALA A 153 1.10 -8.54 -1.60
CA ALA A 153 1.87 -7.70 -0.70
C ALA A 153 3.04 -8.47 -0.06
N ILE A 154 2.83 -9.74 0.33
CA ILE A 154 3.89 -10.61 0.85
C ILE A 154 4.98 -10.83 -0.21
N LEU A 155 4.59 -11.13 -1.45
CA LEU A 155 5.53 -11.30 -2.56
C LEU A 155 6.34 -10.01 -2.81
N PHE A 156 5.66 -8.87 -2.92
CA PHE A 156 6.30 -7.57 -3.14
C PHE A 156 7.25 -7.19 -2.00
N GLY A 157 6.82 -7.39 -0.75
CA GLY A 157 7.64 -7.12 0.42
C GLY A 157 8.89 -8.00 0.46
N ALA A 158 8.75 -9.31 0.20
CA ALA A 158 9.87 -10.23 0.14
C ALA A 158 10.88 -9.86 -0.96
N LEU A 159 10.39 -9.49 -2.15
CA LEU A 159 11.25 -9.04 -3.24
C LEU A 159 11.98 -7.73 -2.90
N LYS A 160 11.28 -6.73 -2.35
CA LYS A 160 11.91 -5.44 -2.00
C LYS A 160 12.92 -5.54 -0.88
N VAL A 161 12.61 -6.26 0.19
CA VAL A 161 13.55 -6.45 1.30
C VAL A 161 14.73 -7.33 0.87
N GLY A 162 14.45 -8.39 0.10
CA GLY A 162 15.50 -9.23 -0.47
C GLY A 162 16.43 -8.46 -1.40
N ALA A 163 15.90 -7.54 -2.20
CA ALA A 163 16.69 -6.69 -3.10
C ALA A 163 17.75 -5.88 -2.35
N LEU A 164 17.44 -5.38 -1.14
CA LEU A 164 18.37 -4.56 -0.37
C LEU A 164 19.62 -5.34 0.07
N GLU A 165 19.50 -6.64 0.30
CA GLU A 165 20.59 -7.51 0.73
C GLU A 165 21.31 -8.22 -0.44
N MET A 166 20.71 -8.25 -1.63
CA MET A 166 21.25 -8.92 -2.82
C MET A 166 22.62 -8.39 -3.30
N PRO A 167 22.89 -7.07 -3.30
CA PRO A 167 24.22 -6.57 -3.64
C PRO A 167 25.30 -7.11 -2.72
N SER A 168 25.01 -7.16 -1.41
CA SER A 168 25.96 -7.60 -0.39
C SER A 168 26.17 -9.12 -0.40
N ALA A 169 25.13 -9.90 -0.70
CA ALA A 169 25.17 -11.37 -0.62
C ALA A 169 25.55 -12.05 -1.94
N ALA A 170 25.20 -11.45 -3.09
CA ALA A 170 25.29 -12.10 -4.40
C ALA A 170 25.89 -11.22 -5.51
N ASP A 171 26.35 -10.00 -5.20
CA ASP A 171 26.87 -9.01 -6.18
C ASP A 171 25.86 -8.68 -7.30
N VAL A 172 24.57 -8.77 -6.96
CA VAL A 172 23.46 -8.52 -7.88
C VAL A 172 22.97 -7.07 -7.67
N PRO A 173 22.97 -6.22 -8.71
CA PRO A 173 22.44 -4.87 -8.60
C PRO A 173 20.94 -4.85 -8.26
N THR A 174 20.52 -3.91 -7.40
CA THR A 174 19.13 -3.73 -6.97
C THR A 174 18.17 -3.48 -8.14
N GLU A 175 18.67 -2.86 -9.21
CA GLU A 175 17.93 -2.53 -10.42
C GLU A 175 17.37 -3.77 -11.11
N LEU A 176 18.02 -4.94 -10.96
CA LEU A 176 17.50 -6.19 -11.51
C LEU A 176 16.21 -6.62 -10.82
N VAL A 177 16.08 -6.37 -9.51
CA VAL A 177 14.83 -6.68 -8.79
C VAL A 177 13.72 -5.73 -9.20
N ASP A 178 14.02 -4.44 -9.40
CA ASP A 178 13.04 -3.48 -9.91
C ASP A 178 12.54 -3.87 -11.32
N ILE A 179 13.42 -4.38 -12.18
CA ILE A 179 13.02 -4.94 -13.49
C ILE A 179 12.11 -6.15 -13.31
N VAL A 180 12.41 -7.06 -12.39
CA VAL A 180 11.57 -8.23 -12.11
C VAL A 180 10.19 -7.80 -11.62
N ILE A 181 10.10 -6.83 -10.70
CA ILE A 181 8.84 -6.26 -10.21
C ILE A 181 8.06 -5.65 -11.39
N ALA A 182 8.73 -4.87 -12.25
CA ALA A 182 8.11 -4.30 -13.43
C ALA A 182 7.57 -5.36 -14.41
N LEU A 183 8.31 -6.45 -14.62
CA LEU A 183 7.88 -7.58 -15.45
C LEU A 183 6.66 -8.28 -14.85
N ILE A 184 6.62 -8.51 -13.54
CA ILE A 184 5.44 -9.10 -12.85
C ILE A 184 4.21 -8.24 -13.13
N ILE A 185 4.32 -6.92 -12.90
CA ILE A 185 3.20 -5.98 -13.15
C ILE A 185 2.80 -6.01 -14.63
N PHE A 186 3.77 -6.00 -15.54
CA PHE A 186 3.54 -6.04 -16.98
C PHE A 186 2.81 -7.31 -17.41
N PHE A 187 3.20 -8.49 -16.93
CA PHE A 187 2.54 -9.75 -17.26
C PHE A 187 1.13 -9.85 -16.68
N VAL A 188 0.93 -9.39 -15.45
CA VAL A 188 -0.40 -9.31 -14.83
C VAL A 188 -1.33 -8.41 -15.65
N ALA A 189 -0.88 -7.19 -15.97
CA ALA A 189 -1.67 -6.25 -16.77
C ALA A 189 -1.90 -6.78 -18.19
N SER A 190 -0.90 -7.44 -18.79
CA SER A 190 -1.00 -8.05 -20.12
C SER A 190 -2.05 -9.15 -20.17
N SER A 191 -2.24 -9.95 -19.10
CA SER A 191 -3.30 -10.97 -19.07
C SER A 191 -4.69 -10.37 -19.30
N TYR A 192 -4.97 -9.19 -18.75
CA TYR A 192 -6.19 -8.44 -18.98
C TYR A 192 -6.28 -7.95 -20.43
N LEU A 193 -5.16 -7.42 -20.96
CA LEU A 193 -5.08 -6.90 -22.33
C LEU A 193 -5.27 -8.00 -23.38
N ILE A 194 -4.67 -9.18 -23.18
CA ILE A 194 -4.82 -10.36 -24.04
C ILE A 194 -6.30 -10.78 -24.09
N ARG A 195 -6.99 -10.79 -22.95
CA ARG A 195 -8.42 -11.13 -22.89
C ARG A 195 -9.29 -10.14 -23.67
N LEU A 196 -8.95 -8.86 -23.63
CA LEU A 196 -9.63 -7.81 -24.39
C LEU A 196 -9.39 -7.94 -25.90
N VAL A 197 -8.14 -8.20 -26.30
CA VAL A 197 -7.77 -8.42 -27.70
C VAL A 197 -8.49 -9.64 -28.27
N LEU A 198 -8.47 -10.77 -27.56
CA LEU A 198 -9.16 -12.00 -27.98
C LEU A 198 -10.67 -11.82 -28.11
N THR A 199 -11.30 -11.05 -27.22
CA THR A 199 -12.75 -10.79 -27.29
C THR A 199 -13.13 -9.84 -28.43
N ARG A 200 -12.24 -8.93 -28.83
CA ARG A 200 -12.43 -8.11 -30.04
C ARG A 200 -12.32 -8.92 -31.32
N PHE A 201 -11.29 -9.75 -31.47
CA PHE A 201 -11.13 -10.62 -32.65
C PHE A 201 -12.29 -11.61 -32.81
N LYS A 202 -12.89 -12.07 -31.71
CA LYS A 202 -14.08 -12.94 -31.76
C LYS A 202 -15.36 -12.22 -32.22
N LYS A 203 -15.43 -10.89 -32.12
CA LYS A 203 -16.59 -10.08 -32.56
C LYS A 203 -16.53 -9.71 -34.06
N GLU A 204 -15.35 -9.68 -34.67
CA GLU A 204 -15.18 -9.38 -36.10
C GLU A 204 -15.35 -10.62 -37.01
N GLY A 205 -15.53 -11.81 -36.42
CA GLY A 205 -15.73 -13.07 -37.15
C GLY A 205 -17.19 -13.55 -37.26
N LYS A 206 -18.18 -12.66 -37.10
CA LYS A 206 -19.61 -12.90 -37.37
C LYS A 206 -20.19 -11.75 -38.16
#